data_AF-X1M9Z2-F1
#
_entry.id   AF-X1M9Z2-F1
#
_cell.length_a   1.000
_cell.length_b   1.000
_cell.length_c   1.000
_cell.angle_alpha   90.00
_cell.angle_beta   90.00
_cell.angle_gamma   90.00
#
_symmetry.space_group_name_H-M   'P 1'
#
loop_
_entity.id
_entity.type
_entity.pdbx_description
1 polymer ?
#
loop_
_entity_poly.entity_id
_entity_poly.type
_entity_poly.pdbx_seq_one_letter_code
_entity_poly.pdbx_strand_id
1 'polypeptide(L)'
;FLKFFSGITPYFLEKPVFWFEENLRKILEARKTQSFFEDNALYLERNQIYNFSQFLRKLDEMGYEKVLRVSEPGEFSQRGGIIDVFPVNLNLAVRFEFFGNQIENIEPLDIRVEDEKKR
;
A
#
# COMPACT_ATOMS: atom_id res chain seq x y z
N PHE A 1 1.71 -13.82 -3.26
CA PHE A 1 2.32 -12.76 -2.44
C PHE A 1 1.22 -11.75 -2.14
N LEU A 2 1.18 -11.26 -0.89
CA LEU A 2 0.05 -10.52 -0.35
C LEU A 2 0.52 -9.18 0.22
N LYS A 3 -0.20 -8.09 -0.06
CA LYS A 3 0.17 -6.75 0.41
C LYS A 3 -1.02 -5.96 0.93
N PHE A 4 -0.79 -5.32 2.06
CA PHE A 4 -1.73 -4.45 2.76
C PHE A 4 -1.12 -3.05 2.86
N PHE A 5 -1.88 -2.04 2.47
CA PHE A 5 -1.50 -0.63 2.49
C PHE A 5 -2.48 0.16 3.33
N SER A 6 -1.94 1.01 4.19
CA SER A 6 -2.71 2.02 4.93
C SER A 6 -2.58 3.39 4.28
N GLY A 7 -3.60 4.22 4.45
CA GLY A 7 -3.60 5.60 4.02
C GLY A 7 -2.77 6.49 4.93
N ILE A 8 -2.41 7.66 4.41
CA ILE A 8 -1.68 8.72 5.11
C ILE A 8 -2.67 9.49 5.98
N THR A 9 -2.99 8.91 7.14
CA THR A 9 -3.90 9.49 8.12
C THR A 9 -3.21 9.63 9.47
N PRO A 10 -3.55 10.63 10.30
CA PRO A 10 -2.98 10.75 11.64
C PRO A 10 -3.08 9.46 12.46
N TYR A 11 -4.24 8.77 12.36
CA TYR A 11 -4.48 7.50 13.04
C TYR A 11 -3.42 6.43 12.72
N PHE A 12 -3.08 6.26 11.44
CA PHE A 12 -2.12 5.26 10.98
C PHE A 12 -0.66 5.72 11.12
N LEU A 13 -0.36 6.99 10.88
CA LEU A 13 1.02 7.51 10.97
C LEU A 13 1.59 7.46 12.39
N GLU A 14 0.74 7.50 13.41
CA GLU A 14 1.16 7.31 14.81
C GLU A 14 1.46 5.85 15.18
N LYS A 15 1.26 4.89 14.26
CA LYS A 15 1.42 3.47 14.55
C LYS A 15 2.74 2.96 13.97
N PRO A 16 3.54 2.23 14.77
CA PRO A 16 4.76 1.61 14.25
C PRO A 16 4.40 0.46 13.28
N VAL A 17 5.33 0.09 12.39
CA VAL A 17 5.10 -0.92 11.35
C VAL A 17 4.63 -2.26 11.93
N PHE A 18 5.17 -2.71 13.06
CA PHE A 18 4.75 -3.96 13.72
C PHE A 18 3.28 -3.96 14.16
N TRP A 19 2.70 -2.79 14.47
CA TRP A 19 1.30 -2.69 14.89
C TRP A 19 0.36 -3.12 13.78
N PHE A 20 0.70 -2.84 12.52
CA PHE A 20 -0.11 -3.25 11.37
C PHE A 20 -0.09 -4.76 11.16
N GLU A 21 1.06 -5.41 11.39
CA GLU A 21 1.18 -6.87 11.33
C GLU A 21 0.29 -7.54 12.40
N GLU A 22 0.34 -7.04 13.63
CA GLU A 22 -0.47 -7.56 14.75
C GLU A 22 -1.98 -7.30 14.58
N ASN A 23 -2.36 -6.20 13.93
CA ASN A 23 -3.76 -5.78 13.80
C ASN A 23 -4.37 -6.05 12.42
N LEU A 24 -3.64 -6.66 11.49
CA LEU A 24 -4.09 -6.88 10.11
C LEU A 24 -5.49 -7.51 10.03
N ARG A 25 -5.74 -8.59 10.78
CA ARG A 25 -7.05 -9.25 10.79
C ARG A 25 -8.18 -8.31 11.23
N LYS A 26 -7.96 -7.54 12.28
CA LYS A 26 -8.96 -6.59 12.80
C LYS A 26 -9.23 -5.48 11.80
N ILE A 27 -8.18 -4.97 11.17
CA ILE A 27 -8.30 -3.95 10.11
C ILE A 27 -9.13 -4.51 8.95
N LEU A 28 -8.82 -5.72 8.46
CA LEU A 28 -9.55 -6.34 7.35
C LEU A 28 -11.03 -6.62 7.66
N GLU A 29 -11.36 -6.99 8.90
CA GLU A 29 -12.77 -7.12 9.32
C GLU A 29 -13.46 -5.75 9.43
N ALA A 30 -12.78 -4.74 9.99
CA ALA A 30 -13.32 -3.39 10.11
C ALA A 30 -13.61 -2.76 8.74
N ARG A 31 -12.78 -3.02 7.72
CA ARG A 31 -13.02 -2.56 6.33
C ARG A 31 -14.38 -2.95 5.76
N LYS A 32 -14.98 -4.06 6.23
CA LYS A 32 -16.28 -4.53 5.74
C LYS A 32 -17.46 -3.75 6.32
N THR A 33 -17.25 -3.03 7.42
CA THR A 33 -18.32 -2.42 8.22
C THR A 33 -18.09 -0.96 8.55
N GLN A 34 -16.86 -0.44 8.38
CA GLN A 34 -16.47 0.91 8.76
C GLN A 34 -15.83 1.63 7.58
N SER A 35 -16.48 2.71 7.13
CA SER A 35 -16.04 3.51 5.98
C SER A 35 -14.61 4.01 6.12
N PHE A 36 -14.21 4.47 7.32
CA PHE A 36 -12.83 4.92 7.56
C PHE A 36 -11.78 3.89 7.12
N PHE A 37 -11.97 2.62 7.50
CA PHE A 37 -11.04 1.56 7.12
C PHE A 37 -11.20 1.15 5.66
N GLU A 38 -12.42 1.12 5.13
CA GLU A 38 -12.65 0.90 3.69
C GLU A 38 -11.91 1.93 2.82
N ASP A 39 -11.93 3.19 3.25
CA ASP A 39 -11.35 4.34 2.57
C ASP A 39 -9.82 4.36 2.69
N ASN A 40 -9.30 4.02 3.87
CA ASN A 40 -7.88 4.19 4.19
C ASN A 40 -7.10 2.88 4.30
N ALA A 41 -7.68 1.76 3.87
CA ALA A 41 -6.97 0.49 3.83
C ALA A 41 -7.22 -0.25 2.52
N LEU A 42 -6.13 -0.63 1.87
CA LEU A 42 -6.14 -1.35 0.61
C LEU A 42 -5.42 -2.68 0.78
N TYR A 43 -6.05 -3.74 0.31
CA TYR A 43 -5.52 -5.10 0.39
C TYR A 43 -5.50 -5.69 -1.01
N LEU A 44 -4.30 -6.07 -1.46
CA LEU A 44 -4.04 -6.56 -2.81
C LEU A 44 -3.22 -7.84 -2.79
N GLU A 45 -3.53 -8.75 -3.69
CA GLU A 45 -2.83 -10.01 -3.86
C GLU A 45 -2.49 -10.31 -5.32
N ARG A 46 -1.47 -11.15 -5.51
CA ARG A 46 -1.09 -11.62 -6.85
C ARG A 46 -2.26 -12.38 -7.48
N ASN A 47 -2.45 -12.21 -8.79
CA ASN A 47 -3.53 -12.75 -9.62
C ASN A 47 -4.92 -12.18 -9.31
N GLN A 48 -5.01 -11.13 -8.49
CA GLN A 48 -6.29 -10.46 -8.23
C GLN A 48 -6.72 -9.65 -9.46
N ILE A 49 -8.01 -9.77 -9.82
CA ILE A 49 -8.65 -8.84 -10.75
C ILE A 49 -8.92 -7.54 -9.99
N TYR A 50 -8.19 -6.50 -10.33
CA TYR A 50 -8.32 -5.17 -9.75
C TYR A 50 -8.13 -4.13 -10.85
N ASN A 51 -9.06 -3.18 -10.95
CA ASN A 51 -8.99 -2.17 -12.01
C ASN A 51 -7.76 -1.26 -11.82
N PHE A 52 -6.95 -1.13 -12.87
CA PHE A 52 -5.69 -0.39 -12.80
C PHE A 52 -5.90 1.08 -12.41
N SER A 53 -6.84 1.77 -13.06
CA SER A 53 -7.16 3.16 -12.77
C SER A 53 -7.78 3.34 -11.38
N GLN A 54 -8.55 2.37 -10.90
CA GLN A 54 -9.06 2.35 -9.54
C GLN A 54 -7.93 2.29 -8.52
N PHE A 55 -6.86 1.53 -8.81
CA PHE A 55 -5.73 1.43 -7.88
C PHE A 55 -5.01 2.76 -7.75
N LEU A 56 -4.72 3.42 -8.88
CA LEU A 56 -4.12 4.75 -8.89
C LEU A 56 -4.96 5.77 -8.13
N ARG A 57 -6.28 5.78 -8.39
CA ARG A 57 -7.20 6.67 -7.68
C ARG A 57 -7.24 6.37 -6.19
N LYS A 58 -7.22 5.10 -5.79
CA LYS A 58 -7.24 4.71 -4.39
C LYS A 58 -5.97 5.16 -3.64
N LEU A 59 -4.80 5.10 -4.29
CA LEU A 59 -3.55 5.63 -3.72
C LEU A 59 -3.64 7.15 -3.49
N ASP A 60 -4.16 7.89 -4.48
CA ASP A 60 -4.39 9.34 -4.41
C ASP A 60 -5.39 9.70 -3.29
N GLU A 61 -6.53 9.01 -3.22
CA GLU A 61 -7.54 9.17 -2.16
C GLU A 61 -6.97 8.85 -0.76
N MET A 62 -6.04 7.90 -0.68
CA MET A 62 -5.32 7.54 0.54
C MET A 62 -4.18 8.51 0.90
N GLY A 63 -3.98 9.57 0.10
CA GLY A 63 -3.03 10.65 0.36
C GLY A 63 -1.61 10.39 -0.15
N TYR A 64 -1.38 9.34 -0.94
CA TYR A 64 -0.05 9.08 -1.50
C TYR A 64 0.31 10.09 -2.59
N GLU A 65 1.58 10.49 -2.65
CA GLU A 65 2.08 11.43 -3.64
C GLU A 65 2.55 10.72 -4.91
N LYS A 66 2.11 11.19 -6.08
CA LYS A 66 2.58 10.70 -7.38
C LYS A 66 3.92 11.33 -7.74
N VAL A 67 4.97 10.52 -7.81
CA VAL A 67 6.34 10.93 -8.15
C VAL A 67 6.86 10.22 -9.41
N LEU A 68 7.97 10.70 -9.96
CA LEU A 68 8.63 10.07 -11.10
C LEU A 68 9.33 8.74 -10.72
N ARG A 69 9.94 8.71 -9.54
CA ARG A 69 10.63 7.55 -8.98
C ARG A 69 10.40 7.57 -7.47
N VAL A 70 9.97 6.44 -6.94
CA VAL A 70 9.77 6.23 -5.51
C VAL A 70 11.11 6.21 -4.79
N SER A 71 11.18 6.89 -3.65
CA SER A 71 12.30 6.97 -2.73
C SER A 71 11.88 6.95 -1.26
N GLU A 72 10.72 7.51 -0.91
CA GLU A 72 10.27 7.71 0.46
C GLU A 72 8.89 7.11 0.74
N PRO A 73 8.57 6.71 1.99
CA PRO A 73 7.23 6.26 2.34
C PRO A 73 6.16 7.31 2.06
N GLY A 74 5.01 6.87 1.53
CA GLY A 74 3.92 7.77 1.11
C GLY A 74 3.98 8.13 -0.37
N GLU A 75 4.99 7.68 -1.12
CA GLU A 75 5.10 7.92 -2.55
C GLU A 75 4.59 6.75 -3.39
N PHE A 76 4.14 7.06 -4.61
CA PHE A 76 3.96 6.07 -5.68
C PHE A 76 4.41 6.60 -7.04
N SER A 77 4.80 5.71 -7.94
CA SER A 77 5.11 6.04 -9.33
C SER A 77 4.40 5.09 -10.29
N GLN A 78 4.15 5.55 -11.51
CA GLN A 78 3.47 4.78 -12.56
C GLN A 78 4.28 4.81 -13.85
N ARG A 79 4.56 3.64 -14.44
CA ARG A 79 5.20 3.50 -15.76
C ARG A 79 4.54 2.39 -16.55
N GLY A 80 3.69 2.74 -17.52
CA GLY A 80 2.88 1.76 -18.25
C GLY A 80 1.97 0.99 -17.29
N GLY A 81 2.02 -0.35 -17.35
CA GLY A 81 1.31 -1.25 -16.42
C GLY A 81 2.01 -1.47 -15.07
N ILE A 82 3.11 -0.77 -14.79
CA ILE A 82 3.87 -0.92 -13.54
C ILE A 82 3.51 0.21 -12.59
N ILE A 83 3.24 -0.13 -11.33
CA ILE A 83 3.05 0.81 -10.23
C ILE A 83 4.01 0.43 -9.11
N ASP A 84 4.94 1.34 -8.78
CA ASP A 84 5.77 1.21 -7.59
C ASP A 84 5.11 2.03 -6.47
N VAL A 85 4.98 1.47 -5.27
CA VAL A 85 4.40 2.13 -4.10
C VAL A 85 5.36 1.96 -2.92
N PHE A 86 5.62 3.01 -2.14
CA PHE A 86 6.27 2.89 -0.84
C PHE A 86 5.24 3.10 0.28
N PRO A 87 4.69 2.03 0.85
CA PRO A 87 3.63 2.14 1.84
C PRO A 87 4.15 2.71 3.16
N VAL A 88 3.36 3.57 3.79
CA VAL A 88 3.69 4.13 5.12
C VAL A 88 3.71 3.07 6.23
N ASN A 89 3.10 1.91 5.99
CA ASN A 89 3.00 0.81 6.94
C ASN A 89 3.93 -0.38 6.63
N LEU A 90 4.88 -0.22 5.70
CA LEU A 90 5.92 -1.22 5.40
C LEU A 90 7.29 -0.54 5.35
N ASN A 91 8.35 -1.30 5.66
CA ASN A 91 9.72 -0.77 5.60
C ASN A 91 10.34 -0.78 4.20
N LEU A 92 9.62 -1.25 3.18
CA LEU A 92 10.14 -1.39 1.83
C LEU A 92 9.08 -1.03 0.79
N ALA A 93 9.54 -0.49 -0.33
CA ALA A 93 8.71 -0.24 -1.49
C ALA A 93 8.38 -1.53 -2.23
N VAL A 94 7.23 -1.54 -2.90
CA VAL A 94 6.65 -2.70 -3.56
C VAL A 94 6.27 -2.32 -4.98
N ARG A 95 6.63 -3.16 -5.94
CA ARG A 95 6.19 -3.08 -7.32
C ARG A 95 4.96 -3.95 -7.55
N PHE A 96 4.01 -3.41 -8.28
CA PHE A 96 2.87 -4.09 -8.87
C PHE A 96 3.00 -4.06 -10.38
N GLU A 97 2.87 -5.21 -11.01
CA GLU A 97 2.80 -5.33 -12.46
C GLU A 97 1.39 -5.73 -12.86
N PHE A 98 0.78 -4.92 -13.71
CA PHE A 98 -0.57 -5.15 -14.22
C PHE A 98 -0.56 -5.59 -15.68
N PHE A 99 -1.46 -6.50 -16.00
CA PHE A 99 -1.90 -6.79 -17.36
C PHE A 99 -3.40 -6.48 -17.47
N GLY A 100 -3.73 -5.34 -18.07
CA GLY A 100 -5.11 -4.84 -18.07
C GLY A 100 -5.60 -4.54 -16.65
N ASN A 101 -6.60 -5.29 -16.19
CA ASN A 101 -7.20 -5.16 -14.86
C ASN A 101 -6.83 -6.32 -13.92
N GLN A 102 -5.67 -6.92 -14.11
CA GLN A 102 -5.17 -8.02 -13.29
C GLN A 102 -3.77 -7.70 -12.77
N ILE A 103 -3.54 -7.98 -11.48
CA ILE A 103 -2.23 -7.90 -10.85
C ILE A 103 -1.47 -9.19 -11.15
N GLU A 104 -0.58 -9.17 -12.14
CA GLU A 104 0.20 -10.36 -12.54
C GLU A 104 1.32 -10.65 -11.54
N ASN A 105 2.00 -9.59 -11.08
CA ASN A 105 3.12 -9.73 -10.18
C ASN A 105 3.09 -8.67 -9.09
N ILE A 106 3.63 -9.06 -7.94
CA ILE A 106 3.90 -8.18 -6.83
C ILE A 106 5.26 -8.59 -6.28
N GLU A 107 6.20 -7.65 -6.20
CA GLU A 107 7.57 -7.91 -5.77
C GLU A 107 8.12 -6.76 -4.90
N PRO A 108 8.99 -7.06 -3.93
CA PRO A 108 9.70 -6.02 -3.18
C PRO A 108 10.73 -5.31 -4.06
N LEU A 109 10.93 -4.03 -3.82
CA LEU A 109 12.04 -3.25 -4.39
C LEU A 109 13.19 -3.16 -3.38
N ASP A 110 14.38 -2.85 -3.87
CA ASP A 110 15.56 -2.61 -3.02
C ASP A 110 15.53 -1.26 -2.29
N ILE A 111 14.42 -0.52 -2.37
CA ILE A 111 14.18 0.75 -1.68
C ILE A 111 13.54 0.43 -0.33
N ARG A 112 14.23 0.78 0.76
CA ARG A 112 13.82 0.46 2.12
C ARG A 112 14.23 1.55 3.10
N VAL A 113 13.52 1.64 4.20
CA VAL A 113 13.90 2.41 5.39
C VAL A 113 14.28 1.46 6.51
N GLU A 114 15.11 1.92 7.44
CA GLU A 114 15.34 1.19 8.67
C GLU A 114 14.09 1.28 9.55
N ASP A 115 13.63 0.13 10.03
CA ASP A 115 12.56 0.07 11.02
C ASP A 115 13.15 0.62 12.32
N GLU A 116 12.66 1.76 12.82
CA GLU A 116 12.97 2.24 14.16
C GLU A 116 12.30 1.30 15.19
N LYS A 117 12.77 0.05 15.30
CA LYS A 117 12.20 -0.94 16.21
C LYS A 117 12.86 -0.88 17.58
N LYS A 118 11.99 -0.67 18.58
CA LYS A 118 12.12 -1.00 20.01
C LYS A 118 13.35 -0.41 20.71
N ARG A 119 13.20 0.79 21.26
CA ARG A 119 13.69 1.01 22.64
C ARG A 119 12.61 0.60 23.62
#